data_AF-G4MDW1-F1
#
_entry.id   AF-G4MDW1-F1
#
_cell.length_a   1.000
_cell.length_b   1.000
_cell.length_c   1.000
_cell.angle_alpha   90.00
_cell.angle_beta   90.00
_cell.angle_gamma   90.00
#
_symmetry.space_group_name_H-M   'P 1'
#
loop_
_entity.id
_entity.type
_entity.pdbx_description
1 polymer ?
#
loop_
_entity_poly.entity_id
_entity_poly.type
_entity_poly.pdbx_seq_one_letter_code
_entity_poly.pdbx_strand_id
1 'polypeptide(L)'
;MPYVLSFIYVGIYWNNHHHLIHAIRRVNGPVLWANLHLLFWLSLFPFTTNWMGENHLSPVPTACYGFVLFMTAIAWDILTRTLISIHAENSALERAVGADRKGKLSGALSHGHHRQLLAAVDRRGHLRARRGGWAGARPAHRAHARKRRIVMRVGLISDTHNLVRPEALEALRGCAHIVHAGDICKRDVLDTLAPLAPLTVVRGNNDLGEGVADLPGQARVELCGAIILVVHDIADVPKQLDGVDVVVTGHSHKPSIERRDGVLFVNPGSAGPRRFRLPVTLALLEIDAGKVDVHIVPLVQ
;
A
#
# COMPACT_ATOMS: atom_id res chain seq x y z
N MET A 1 -26.12 10.33 28.05
CA MET A 1 -25.96 9.11 27.21
C MET A 1 -26.25 9.34 25.72
N PRO A 2 -27.32 10.04 25.30
CA PRO A 2 -27.67 10.22 23.88
C PRO A 2 -26.56 10.88 23.04
N TYR A 3 -25.92 11.92 23.58
CA TYR A 3 -24.81 12.63 22.93
C TYR A 3 -23.63 11.72 22.54
N VAL A 4 -23.22 10.81 23.43
CA VAL A 4 -22.08 9.90 23.20
C VAL A 4 -22.39 8.95 22.04
N LEU A 5 -23.64 8.47 21.94
CA LEU A 5 -24.09 7.63 20.84
C LEU A 5 -24.04 8.40 19.51
N SER A 6 -24.55 9.63 19.45
CA SER A 6 -24.44 10.49 18.26
C SER A 6 -22.99 10.75 17.87
N PHE A 7 -22.11 11.03 18.84
CA PHE A 7 -20.70 11.28 18.60
C PHE A 7 -19.98 10.07 18.01
N ILE A 8 -20.25 8.86 18.52
CA ILE A 8 -19.71 7.61 17.96
C ILE A 8 -20.20 7.41 16.52
N TYR A 9 -21.49 7.61 16.25
CA TYR A 9 -22.05 7.48 14.90
C TYR A 9 -21.41 8.45 13.91
N VAL A 10 -21.34 9.73 14.27
CA VAL A 10 -20.69 10.76 13.44
C VAL A 10 -19.20 10.43 13.26
N GLY A 11 -18.52 9.93 14.28
CA GLY A 11 -17.12 9.52 14.21
C GLY A 11 -16.87 8.35 13.24
N ILE A 12 -17.76 7.35 13.21
CA ILE A 12 -17.69 6.24 12.26
C ILE A 12 -17.87 6.74 10.81
N TYR A 13 -18.90 7.56 10.57
CA TYR A 13 -19.14 8.15 9.24
C TYR A 13 -17.97 9.04 8.81
N TRP A 14 -17.42 9.84 9.72
CA TRP A 14 -16.26 10.68 9.45
C TRP A 14 -15.03 9.84 9.10
N ASN A 15 -14.74 8.76 9.83
CA ASN A 15 -13.60 7.89 9.54
C ASN A 15 -13.73 7.23 8.16
N ASN A 16 -14.92 6.70 7.83
CA ASN A 16 -15.17 6.09 6.52
C ASN A 16 -15.08 7.13 5.39
N HIS A 17 -15.61 8.32 5.61
CA HIS A 17 -15.57 9.42 4.65
C HIS A 17 -14.14 9.90 4.40
N HIS A 18 -13.34 10.00 5.46
CA HIS A 18 -11.94 10.37 5.38
C HIS A 18 -11.13 9.35 4.56
N HIS A 19 -11.39 8.05 4.74
CA HIS A 19 -10.80 7.01 3.90
C HIS A 19 -11.18 7.16 2.42
N LEU A 20 -12.42 7.55 2.11
CA LEU A 20 -12.89 7.83 0.75
C LEU A 20 -12.21 9.07 0.14
N ILE A 21 -12.04 10.15 0.92
CA ILE A 21 -11.37 11.38 0.46
C ILE A 21 -9.88 11.16 0.19
N HIS A 22 -9.20 10.31 0.96
CA HIS A 22 -7.79 9.99 0.71
C HIS A 22 -7.55 9.21 -0.59
N ALA A 23 -8.59 8.58 -1.13
CA ALA A 23 -8.51 7.82 -2.37
C ALA A 23 -8.70 8.68 -3.63
N ILE A 24 -9.19 9.93 -3.51
CA ILE A 24 -9.47 10.80 -4.65
C ILE A 24 -8.35 11.79 -4.92
N ARG A 25 -8.04 12.01 -6.21
CA ARG A 25 -7.00 12.95 -6.66
C ARG A 25 -7.56 14.29 -7.15
N ARG A 26 -8.86 14.37 -7.41
CA ARG A 26 -9.55 15.59 -7.87
C ARG A 26 -10.93 15.70 -7.24
N VAL A 27 -11.32 16.93 -6.88
CA VAL A 27 -12.65 17.28 -6.37
C VAL A 27 -13.29 18.24 -7.37
N ASN A 28 -14.56 18.04 -7.69
CA ASN A 28 -15.34 18.92 -8.57
C ASN A 28 -16.63 19.38 -7.87
N GLY A 29 -17.36 20.30 -8.51
CA GLY A 29 -18.63 20.84 -7.99
C GLY A 29 -19.64 19.76 -7.56
N PRO A 30 -19.95 18.75 -8.41
CA PRO A 30 -20.87 17.66 -8.04
C PRO A 30 -20.47 16.88 -6.78
N VAL A 31 -19.18 16.60 -6.56
CA VAL A 31 -18.69 15.93 -5.34
C VAL A 31 -18.91 16.81 -4.12
N LEU A 32 -18.68 18.12 -4.24
CA LEU A 32 -18.91 19.06 -3.14
C LEU A 32 -20.39 19.13 -2.74
N TRP A 33 -21.31 19.15 -3.72
CA TRP A 33 -22.74 19.12 -3.46
C TRP A 33 -23.21 17.82 -2.82
N ALA A 34 -22.70 16.67 -3.27
CA ALA A 34 -23.00 15.37 -2.66
C ALA A 34 -22.45 15.27 -1.23
N ASN A 35 -21.26 15.82 -0.97
CA ASN A 35 -20.68 15.90 0.37
C ASN A 35 -21.51 16.82 1.29
N LEU A 36 -21.95 17.98 0.78
CA LEU A 36 -22.82 18.89 1.54
C LEU A 36 -24.15 18.22 1.92
N HIS A 37 -24.72 17.43 1.01
CA HIS A 37 -25.94 16.67 1.29
C HIS A 37 -25.75 15.64 2.41
N LEU A 38 -24.60 14.94 2.44
CA LEU A 38 -24.25 14.03 3.54
C LEU A 38 -24.08 14.78 4.87
N LEU A 39 -23.38 15.91 4.86
CA LEU A 39 -23.15 16.73 6.06
C LEU A 39 -24.46 17.26 6.65
N PHE A 40 -25.42 17.64 5.80
CA PHE A 40 -26.74 18.06 6.25
C PHE A 40 -27.41 16.98 7.11
N TRP A 41 -27.47 15.73 6.64
CA TRP A 41 -28.12 14.66 7.40
C TRP A 41 -27.36 14.27 8.67
N LEU A 42 -26.03 14.24 8.62
CA LEU A 42 -25.20 14.01 9.80
C LEU A 42 -25.38 15.10 10.88
N SER A 43 -25.63 16.35 10.48
CA SER A 43 -25.88 17.45 11.43
C SER A 43 -27.16 17.27 12.26
N LEU A 44 -28.12 16.45 11.79
CA LEU A 44 -29.39 16.20 12.48
C LEU A 44 -29.30 15.07 13.53
N PHE A 45 -28.20 14.32 13.60
CA PHE A 45 -28.03 13.22 14.57
C PHE A 45 -28.09 13.69 16.02
N PRO A 46 -27.37 14.74 16.46
CA PRO A 46 -27.43 15.19 17.84
C PRO A 46 -28.85 15.60 18.26
N PHE A 47 -29.57 16.30 17.38
CA PHE A 47 -30.95 16.73 17.63
C PHE A 47 -31.90 15.53 17.75
N THR A 48 -31.92 14.65 16.75
CA THR A 48 -32.84 13.50 16.73
C THR A 48 -32.54 12.47 17.80
N THR A 49 -31.26 12.24 18.11
CA THR A 49 -30.85 11.32 19.19
C THR A 49 -31.20 11.89 20.56
N ASN A 50 -31.04 13.20 20.77
CA ASN A 50 -31.44 13.84 22.02
C ASN A 50 -32.97 13.82 22.18
N TRP A 51 -33.72 14.18 21.13
CA TRP A 51 -35.18 14.16 21.14
C TRP A 51 -35.75 12.77 21.42
N MET A 52 -35.18 11.73 20.80
CA MET A 52 -35.52 10.34 21.07
C MET A 52 -35.20 9.92 22.52
N GLY A 53 -34.07 10.39 23.06
CA GLY A 53 -33.63 10.11 24.43
C GLY A 53 -34.51 10.75 25.50
N GLU A 54 -34.95 11.99 25.30
CA GLU A 54 -35.84 12.73 26.23
C GLU A 54 -37.27 12.18 26.23
N ASN A 55 -37.72 11.62 25.11
CA ASN A 55 -39.09 11.14 24.94
C ASN A 55 -39.24 9.63 25.18
N HIS A 56 -38.29 9.00 25.90
CA HIS A 56 -38.35 7.59 26.32
C HIS A 56 -38.64 6.63 25.16
N LEU A 57 -38.03 6.86 23.98
CA LEU A 57 -38.22 6.03 22.78
C LEU A 57 -39.67 5.99 22.26
N SER A 58 -40.44 7.07 22.45
CA SER A 58 -41.79 7.15 21.88
C SER A 58 -41.78 7.02 20.34
N PRO A 59 -42.90 6.58 19.72
CA PRO A 59 -42.90 6.17 18.31
C PRO A 59 -42.49 7.27 17.33
N VAL A 60 -42.89 8.53 17.57
CA VAL A 60 -42.64 9.65 16.64
C VAL A 60 -41.15 10.04 16.59
N PRO A 61 -40.47 10.37 17.72
CA PRO A 61 -39.02 10.62 17.73
C PRO A 61 -38.20 9.44 17.19
N THR A 62 -38.61 8.21 17.49
CA THR A 62 -37.95 7.01 16.98
C THR A 62 -38.07 6.89 15.46
N ALA A 63 -39.26 7.16 14.90
CA ALA A 63 -39.45 7.20 13.46
C ALA A 63 -38.64 8.32 12.78
N CYS A 64 -38.59 9.51 13.38
CA CYS A 64 -37.76 10.62 12.88
C CYS A 64 -36.27 10.29 12.90
N TYR A 65 -35.79 9.65 13.97
CA TYR A 65 -34.40 9.18 14.05
C TYR A 65 -34.10 8.12 12.97
N GLY A 66 -34.99 7.14 12.79
CA GLY A 66 -34.88 6.15 11.71
C GLY A 66 -34.88 6.76 10.31
N PHE A 67 -35.70 7.79 10.08
CA PHE A 67 -35.74 8.53 8.83
C PHE A 67 -34.41 9.25 8.54
N VAL A 68 -33.82 9.91 9.54
CA VAL A 68 -32.50 10.56 9.40
C VAL A 68 -31.41 9.53 9.10
N LEU A 69 -31.42 8.37 9.75
CA LEU A 69 -30.50 7.27 9.45
C LEU A 69 -30.64 6.81 8.00
N PHE A 70 -31.87 6.60 7.54
CA PHE A 70 -32.17 6.18 6.17
C PHE A 70 -31.69 7.20 5.12
N MET A 71 -31.98 8.48 5.34
CA MET A 71 -31.55 9.54 4.43
C MET A 71 -30.04 9.73 4.41
N THR A 72 -29.37 9.49 5.55
CA THR A 72 -27.90 9.48 5.62
C THR A 72 -27.31 8.36 4.76
N ALA A 73 -27.93 7.18 4.75
CA ALA A 73 -27.51 6.07 3.89
C ALA A 73 -27.69 6.39 2.39
N ILE A 74 -28.79 7.07 2.02
CA ILE A 74 -28.99 7.55 0.65
C ILE A 74 -27.92 8.59 0.27
N ALA A 75 -27.67 9.57 1.13
CA ALA A 75 -26.66 10.59 0.90
C ALA A 75 -25.26 9.99 0.71
N TRP A 76 -24.94 8.96 1.49
CA TRP A 76 -23.70 8.19 1.35
C TRP A 76 -23.58 7.47 0.00
N ASP A 77 -24.66 6.81 -0.46
CA ASP A 77 -24.68 6.12 -1.76
C ASP A 77 -24.53 7.12 -2.92
N ILE A 78 -25.19 8.27 -2.85
CA ILE A 78 -25.04 9.35 -3.86
C ILE A 78 -23.59 9.82 -3.91
N LEU A 79 -22.99 10.19 -2.76
CA LEU A 79 -21.60 10.64 -2.71
C LEU A 79 -20.64 9.59 -3.30
N THR A 80 -20.82 8.32 -2.92
CA THR A 80 -19.97 7.22 -3.41
C THR A 80 -20.09 7.04 -4.93
N ARG A 81 -21.31 7.09 -5.47
CA ARG A 81 -21.54 6.98 -6.92
C ARG A 81 -20.94 8.15 -7.70
N THR A 82 -21.10 9.38 -7.21
CA THR A 82 -20.49 10.57 -7.81
C THR A 82 -18.97 10.48 -7.81
N LEU A 83 -18.37 9.96 -6.73
CA LEU A 83 -16.93 9.75 -6.64
C LEU A 83 -16.43 8.70 -7.64
N ILE A 84 -17.15 7.57 -7.79
CA ILE A 84 -16.84 6.53 -8.78
C ILE A 84 -16.96 7.07 -10.20
N SER A 85 -18.02 7.83 -10.52
CA SER A 85 -18.24 8.30 -11.89
C SER A 85 -17.15 9.25 -12.39
N ILE A 86 -16.46 9.95 -11.49
CA ILE A 86 -15.35 10.86 -11.83
C ILE A 86 -14.01 10.12 -11.92
N HIS A 87 -13.91 8.94 -11.31
CA HIS A 87 -12.68 8.14 -11.24
C HIS A 87 -12.83 6.80 -11.99
N ALA A 88 -13.70 6.73 -13.00
CA ALA A 88 -14.04 5.48 -13.72
C ALA A 88 -12.86 4.83 -14.46
N GLU A 89 -11.77 5.56 -14.75
CA GLU A 89 -10.52 4.98 -15.29
C GLU A 89 -9.64 4.31 -14.20
N ASN A 90 -9.96 4.48 -12.92
CA ASN A 90 -9.28 3.81 -11.79
C ASN A 90 -10.01 2.51 -11.41
N SER A 91 -9.57 1.40 -11.99
CA SER A 91 -10.03 0.02 -11.68
C SER A 91 -9.95 -0.40 -10.19
N ALA A 92 -9.36 0.43 -9.31
CA ALA A 92 -9.21 0.16 -7.88
C ALA A 92 -10.42 0.63 -7.05
N LEU A 93 -11.06 1.75 -7.39
CA LEU A 93 -12.23 2.25 -6.66
C LEU A 93 -13.47 1.39 -6.99
N GLU A 94 -13.58 0.95 -8.24
CA GLU A 94 -14.61 0.02 -8.70
C GLU A 94 -14.48 -1.36 -8.05
N ARG A 95 -13.24 -1.85 -7.80
CA ARG A 95 -13.00 -3.10 -7.06
C ARG A 95 -13.27 -2.96 -5.56
N ALA A 96 -12.89 -1.84 -4.95
CA ALA A 96 -13.13 -1.58 -3.52
C ALA A 96 -14.63 -1.41 -3.20
N VAL A 97 -15.41 -0.79 -4.09
CA VAL A 97 -16.86 -0.60 -3.91
C VAL A 97 -17.68 -1.75 -4.51
N GLY A 98 -17.22 -2.39 -5.59
CA GLY A 98 -17.87 -3.54 -6.22
C GLY A 98 -17.80 -4.83 -5.39
N ALA A 99 -16.74 -5.00 -4.59
CA ALA A 99 -16.65 -6.07 -3.59
C ALA A 99 -17.65 -5.91 -2.43
N ASP A 100 -18.22 -4.71 -2.26
CA ASP A 100 -19.24 -4.40 -1.25
C ASP A 100 -20.69 -4.69 -1.70
N ARG A 101 -20.85 -5.64 -2.64
CA ARG A 101 -22.18 -6.21 -2.98
C ARG A 101 -22.86 -6.87 -1.78
N LYS A 102 -22.11 -7.26 -0.74
CA LYS A 102 -22.66 -7.72 0.55
C LYS A 102 -23.22 -6.59 1.43
N GLY A 103 -22.65 -5.38 1.35
CA GLY A 103 -23.19 -4.18 2.01
C GLY A 103 -24.48 -3.67 1.36
N LYS A 104 -24.59 -3.75 0.02
CA LYS A 104 -25.79 -3.32 -0.72
C LYS A 104 -27.05 -4.19 -0.50
N LEU A 105 -26.88 -5.44 -0.07
CA LEU A 105 -27.99 -6.32 0.31
C LEU A 105 -28.39 -6.18 1.78
N SER A 106 -27.63 -5.45 2.59
CA SER A 106 -27.92 -5.18 4.00
C SER A 106 -28.51 -3.78 4.17
N GLY A 107 -29.50 -3.44 3.33
CA GLY A 107 -30.37 -2.30 3.54
C GLY A 107 -31.39 -2.67 4.62
N ALA A 108 -31.19 -2.13 5.82
CA ALA A 108 -31.92 -2.42 7.05
C ALA A 108 -31.48 -3.71 7.78
N LEU A 109 -31.05 -3.54 9.04
CA LEU A 109 -30.76 -4.59 10.03
C LEU A 109 -29.53 -5.46 9.78
N SER A 110 -28.35 -4.99 10.19
CA SER A 110 -27.52 -5.83 11.08
C SER A 110 -26.39 -5.02 11.73
N HIS A 111 -26.36 -5.09 13.06
CA HIS A 111 -25.18 -4.78 13.85
C HIS A 111 -24.13 -5.86 13.64
N GLY A 112 -22.88 -5.45 13.45
CA GLY A 112 -21.69 -6.28 13.67
C GLY A 112 -21.27 -7.16 12.48
N HIS A 113 -19.97 -7.13 12.19
CA HIS A 113 -19.17 -8.33 11.95
C HIS A 113 -17.69 -7.95 11.91
N HIS A 114 -17.14 -7.80 13.11
CA HIS A 114 -15.77 -8.15 13.44
C HIS A 114 -15.64 -9.67 13.32
N ARG A 115 -14.91 -10.19 12.31
CA ARG A 115 -14.21 -11.51 12.29
C ARG A 115 -13.89 -11.95 10.86
N GLN A 116 -12.68 -11.63 10.41
CA GLN A 116 -11.89 -12.49 9.51
C GLN A 116 -10.40 -12.27 9.79
N LEU A 117 -9.87 -12.87 10.87
CA LEU A 117 -8.42 -12.95 11.12
C LEU A 117 -7.99 -14.16 11.99
N LEU A 118 -8.84 -15.16 12.24
CA LEU A 118 -8.47 -16.34 13.05
C LEU A 118 -9.07 -17.65 12.50
N ALA A 119 -8.75 -18.00 11.26
CA ALA A 119 -9.05 -19.32 10.70
C ALA A 119 -8.06 -19.70 9.58
N ALA A 120 -6.77 -19.77 9.91
CA ALA A 120 -5.76 -20.44 9.07
C ALA A 120 -4.55 -20.94 9.89
N VAL A 121 -4.77 -21.29 11.16
CA VAL A 121 -3.82 -22.06 11.96
C VAL A 121 -4.52 -23.34 12.36
N ASP A 122 -3.83 -24.44 12.09
CA ASP A 122 -4.14 -25.82 12.43
C ASP A 122 -5.16 -26.55 11.54
N ARG A 123 -4.62 -27.26 10.53
CA ARG A 123 -4.90 -28.69 10.38
C ARG A 123 -3.87 -29.39 9.50
N ARG A 124 -3.24 -30.41 10.10
CA ARG A 124 -2.51 -31.56 9.55
C ARG A 124 -0.97 -31.50 9.60
N GLY A 125 -0.45 -31.73 10.80
CA GLY A 125 0.64 -32.68 10.97
C GLY A 125 0.07 -34.10 11.05
N HIS A 126 0.53 -35.01 10.18
CA HIS A 126 0.73 -36.42 10.51
C HIS A 126 1.66 -37.08 9.49
N LEU A 127 2.76 -37.60 10.02
CA LEU A 127 3.76 -38.45 9.38
C LEU A 127 3.16 -39.74 8.84
N ARG A 128 3.64 -40.20 7.67
CA ARG A 128 3.76 -41.63 7.36
C ARG A 128 4.97 -41.89 6.48
N ALA A 129 5.98 -42.52 7.08
CA ALA A 129 7.03 -43.24 6.38
C ALA A 129 6.47 -44.54 5.81
N ARG A 130 6.80 -44.88 4.55
CA ARG A 130 6.87 -46.27 4.07
C ARG A 130 8.05 -46.43 3.12
N ARG A 131 8.82 -47.48 3.39
CA ARG A 131 9.95 -48.02 2.62
C ARG A 131 9.48 -48.73 1.35
N GLY A 132 10.42 -48.88 0.41
CA GLY A 132 10.39 -49.77 -0.76
C GLY A 132 10.63 -48.95 -2.04
N GLY A 133 11.68 -49.13 -2.85
CA GLY A 133 12.55 -50.29 -3.06
C GLY A 133 12.39 -50.77 -4.50
N TRP A 134 13.41 -50.48 -5.32
CA TRP A 134 13.84 -51.15 -6.57
C TRP A 134 13.34 -50.72 -7.96
N ALA A 135 14.38 -50.43 -8.78
CA ALA A 135 14.63 -50.85 -10.16
C ALA A 135 13.96 -50.13 -11.34
N GLY A 136 14.80 -49.42 -12.09
CA GLY A 136 15.02 -49.74 -13.50
C GLY A 136 14.11 -49.07 -14.53
N ALA A 137 14.58 -47.96 -15.13
CA ALA A 137 14.69 -47.78 -16.58
C ALA A 137 15.13 -46.35 -16.90
N ARG A 138 16.30 -46.21 -17.53
CA ARG A 138 16.66 -45.00 -18.27
C ARG A 138 15.81 -44.95 -19.53
N PRO A 139 15.47 -43.74 -20.01
CA PRO A 139 15.93 -43.39 -21.33
C PRO A 139 16.73 -42.10 -21.31
N ALA A 140 17.72 -42.05 -22.18
CA ALA A 140 18.60 -40.93 -22.40
C ALA A 140 17.82 -39.73 -22.92
N HIS A 141 17.31 -38.89 -22.03
CA HIS A 141 17.01 -37.51 -22.38
C HIS A 141 18.33 -36.75 -22.37
N ARG A 142 18.76 -36.31 -23.55
CA ARG A 142 19.79 -35.28 -23.73
C ARG A 142 19.45 -34.11 -22.80
N ALA A 143 20.13 -34.05 -21.67
CA ALA A 143 20.16 -32.86 -20.83
C ALA A 143 20.83 -31.77 -21.67
N HIS A 144 20.03 -30.96 -22.35
CA HIS A 144 20.43 -29.60 -22.66
C HIS A 144 20.80 -28.99 -21.31
N ALA A 145 22.09 -28.87 -21.05
CA ALA A 145 22.59 -28.05 -19.98
C ALA A 145 22.00 -26.65 -20.21
N ARG A 146 20.94 -26.30 -19.48
CA ARG A 146 20.47 -24.92 -19.38
C ARG A 146 21.70 -24.15 -18.92
N LYS A 147 22.34 -23.40 -19.84
CA LYS A 147 23.30 -22.36 -19.47
C LYS A 147 22.62 -21.60 -18.33
N ARG A 148 23.22 -21.64 -17.14
CA ARG A 148 22.71 -20.88 -15.99
C ARG A 148 22.64 -19.43 -16.46
N ARG A 149 21.43 -18.90 -16.66
CA ARG A 149 21.23 -17.47 -16.89
C ARG A 149 21.76 -16.76 -15.63
N ILE A 150 22.78 -15.93 -15.80
CA ILE A 150 23.32 -15.13 -14.70
C ILE A 150 22.36 -13.96 -14.52
N VAL A 151 21.45 -14.10 -13.57
CA VAL A 151 20.52 -13.04 -13.19
C VAL A 151 21.14 -12.28 -12.02
N MET A 152 21.37 -10.98 -12.19
CA MET A 152 21.85 -10.11 -11.12
C MET A 152 20.67 -9.67 -10.26
N ARG A 153 20.78 -9.82 -8.95
CA ARG A 153 19.79 -9.31 -7.98
C ARG A 153 20.26 -7.99 -7.40
N VAL A 154 19.41 -6.98 -7.43
CA VAL A 154 19.62 -5.66 -6.86
C VAL A 154 18.54 -5.40 -5.81
N GLY A 155 18.94 -5.04 -4.61
CA GLY A 155 18.01 -4.67 -3.54
C GLY A 155 17.62 -3.21 -3.64
N LEU A 156 16.32 -2.90 -3.62
CA LEU A 156 15.81 -1.52 -3.63
C LEU A 156 15.13 -1.25 -2.28
N ILE A 157 15.61 -0.25 -1.54
CA ILE A 157 15.12 0.11 -0.22
C ILE A 157 14.94 1.64 -0.11
N SER A 158 14.03 2.12 0.72
CA SER A 158 13.84 3.55 0.98
C SER A 158 13.18 3.78 2.33
N ASP A 159 13.17 5.04 2.77
CA ASP A 159 12.38 5.53 3.90
C ASP A 159 12.59 4.68 5.16
N THR A 160 13.87 4.40 5.47
CA THR A 160 14.31 3.60 6.62
C THR A 160 14.21 4.37 7.93
N HIS A 161 14.35 5.69 7.91
CA HIS A 161 14.21 6.59 9.06
C HIS A 161 14.86 6.04 10.34
N ASN A 162 16.16 5.78 10.28
CA ASN A 162 16.97 5.22 11.38
C ASN A 162 16.70 3.76 11.75
N LEU A 163 15.80 3.06 11.05
CA LEU A 163 15.45 1.67 11.34
C LEU A 163 15.84 0.76 10.17
N VAL A 164 16.76 -0.16 10.44
CA VAL A 164 17.02 -1.30 9.57
C VAL A 164 16.50 -2.56 10.25
N ARG A 165 15.51 -3.18 9.61
CA ARG A 165 14.87 -4.40 10.13
C ARG A 165 15.71 -5.64 9.84
N PRO A 166 15.74 -6.64 10.75
CA PRO A 166 16.37 -7.92 10.45
C PRO A 166 15.83 -8.57 9.17
N GLU A 167 14.52 -8.48 8.94
CA GLU A 167 13.86 -9.00 7.73
C GLU A 167 14.33 -8.29 6.46
N ALA A 168 14.65 -6.98 6.56
CA ALA A 168 15.24 -6.24 5.44
C ALA A 168 16.64 -6.75 5.14
N LEU A 169 17.46 -6.99 6.18
CA LEU A 169 18.79 -7.57 6.01
C LEU A 169 18.72 -8.97 5.40
N GLU A 170 17.79 -9.81 5.84
CA GLU A 170 17.57 -11.14 5.26
C GLU A 170 17.17 -11.08 3.79
N ALA A 171 16.21 -10.21 3.44
CA ALA A 171 15.76 -10.05 2.07
C ALA A 171 16.85 -9.49 1.13
N LEU A 172 17.75 -8.66 1.65
CA LEU A 172 18.85 -8.06 0.88
C LEU A 172 20.10 -8.96 0.80
N ARG A 173 20.17 -10.07 1.55
CA ARG A 173 21.31 -10.99 1.48
C ARG A 173 21.42 -11.63 0.09
N GLY A 174 22.63 -11.58 -0.46
CA GLY A 174 22.92 -12.13 -1.79
C GLY A 174 22.53 -11.21 -2.95
N CYS A 175 22.00 -10.02 -2.68
CA CYS A 175 21.97 -8.95 -3.66
C CYS A 175 23.41 -8.56 -4.03
N ALA A 176 23.66 -8.35 -5.32
CA ALA A 176 24.95 -7.92 -5.81
C ALA A 176 25.16 -6.40 -5.69
N HIS A 177 24.07 -5.65 -5.51
CA HIS A 177 24.06 -4.20 -5.30
C HIS A 177 22.81 -3.80 -4.50
N ILE A 178 22.90 -2.72 -3.74
CA ILE A 178 21.74 -2.15 -3.01
C ILE A 178 21.58 -0.68 -3.38
N VAL A 179 20.35 -0.28 -3.68
CA VAL A 179 19.94 1.09 -3.96
C VAL A 179 19.08 1.60 -2.81
N HIS A 180 19.49 2.70 -2.17
CA HIS A 180 18.68 3.39 -1.15
C HIS A 180 18.11 4.70 -1.70
N ALA A 181 16.79 4.80 -1.85
CA ALA A 181 16.12 5.95 -2.44
C ALA A 181 15.82 7.09 -1.44
N GLY A 182 16.73 7.35 -0.49
CA GLY A 182 16.61 8.44 0.51
C GLY A 182 15.76 8.15 1.74
N ASP A 183 15.73 9.15 2.64
CA ASP A 183 15.09 9.13 3.96
C ASP A 183 15.70 8.08 4.91
N ILE A 184 17.02 8.17 5.03
CA ILE A 184 17.92 7.35 5.84
C ILE A 184 17.97 7.86 7.29
N CYS A 185 18.00 9.19 7.45
CA CYS A 185 18.14 10.02 8.65
C CYS A 185 19.49 9.90 9.39
N LYS A 186 19.99 8.70 9.70
CA LYS A 186 21.27 8.49 10.40
C LYS A 186 22.23 7.63 9.59
N ARG A 187 23.51 7.99 9.62
CA ARG A 187 24.57 7.27 8.90
C ARG A 187 24.66 5.79 9.24
N ASP A 188 24.35 5.40 10.48
CA ASP A 188 24.33 4.02 10.97
C ASP A 188 23.51 3.06 10.07
N VAL A 189 22.46 3.56 9.41
CA VAL A 189 21.67 2.78 8.44
C VAL A 189 22.56 2.35 7.27
N LEU A 190 23.35 3.27 6.71
CA LEU A 190 24.26 2.96 5.61
C LEU A 190 25.38 2.05 6.06
N ASP A 191 25.92 2.27 7.26
CA ASP A 191 26.98 1.44 7.83
C ASP A 191 26.50 0.01 8.10
N THR A 192 25.20 -0.16 8.37
CA THR A 192 24.56 -1.49 8.51
C THR A 192 24.35 -2.18 7.16
N LEU A 193 24.03 -1.43 6.10
CA LEU A 193 23.75 -1.98 4.77
C LEU A 193 25.02 -2.23 3.93
N ALA A 194 26.05 -1.41 4.09
CA ALA A 194 27.28 -1.46 3.30
C ALA A 194 28.01 -2.82 3.33
N PRO A 195 28.02 -3.58 4.43
CA PRO A 195 28.62 -4.92 4.45
C PRO A 195 27.89 -5.97 3.60
N LEU A 196 26.62 -5.73 3.23
CA LEU A 196 25.84 -6.69 2.42
C LEU A 196 26.19 -6.61 0.93
N ALA A 197 26.33 -5.39 0.40
CA ALA A 197 26.63 -5.12 -1.00
C ALA A 197 27.04 -3.65 -1.21
N PRO A 198 27.68 -3.30 -2.35
CA PRO A 198 27.89 -1.91 -2.74
C PRO A 198 26.58 -1.10 -2.77
N LEU A 199 26.66 0.16 -2.35
CA LEU A 199 25.52 1.05 -2.17
C LEU A 199 25.49 2.16 -3.23
N THR A 200 24.31 2.37 -3.82
CA THR A 200 23.95 3.64 -4.49
C THR A 200 22.87 4.31 -3.67
N VAL A 201 23.13 5.52 -3.19
CA VAL A 201 22.22 6.22 -2.28
C VAL A 201 21.95 7.63 -2.77
N VAL A 202 20.73 8.10 -2.55
CA VAL A 202 20.35 9.50 -2.76
C VAL A 202 19.81 10.08 -1.46
N ARG A 203 19.85 11.40 -1.35
CA ARG A 203 19.33 12.15 -0.22
C ARG A 203 17.82 12.27 -0.29
N GLY A 204 17.12 11.93 0.79
CA GLY A 204 15.71 12.25 1.01
C GLY A 204 15.50 13.57 1.76
N ASN A 205 14.25 13.98 1.90
CA ASN A 205 13.93 15.27 2.53
C ASN A 205 14.19 15.29 4.05
N ASN A 206 14.29 14.11 4.69
CA ASN A 206 14.59 13.98 6.12
C ASN A 206 16.08 13.73 6.41
N ASP A 207 16.94 13.71 5.39
CA ASP A 207 18.38 13.44 5.51
C ASP A 207 19.18 14.71 5.79
N LEU A 208 18.99 15.26 7.00
CA LEU A 208 19.63 16.50 7.47
C LEU A 208 20.82 16.27 8.40
N GLY A 209 21.07 15.02 8.78
CA GLY A 209 22.12 14.65 9.74
C GLY A 209 23.52 14.57 9.15
N GLU A 210 24.52 14.55 10.02
CA GLU A 210 25.93 14.35 9.64
C GLU A 210 26.10 13.02 8.89
N GLY A 211 26.91 13.04 7.82
CA GLY A 211 27.17 11.86 6.99
C GLY A 211 26.04 11.47 6.03
N VAL A 212 24.88 12.16 6.06
CA VAL A 212 23.77 11.99 5.11
C VAL A 212 23.32 13.29 4.43
N ALA A 213 23.60 14.46 5.02
CA ALA A 213 23.23 15.76 4.45
C ALA A 213 23.90 16.07 3.09
N ASP A 214 25.11 15.57 2.88
CA ASP A 214 25.90 15.78 1.65
C ASP A 214 25.64 14.73 0.56
N LEU A 215 24.69 13.81 0.79
CA LEU A 215 24.31 12.83 -0.22
C LEU A 215 23.74 13.52 -1.46
N PRO A 216 23.94 12.95 -2.67
CA PRO A 216 23.45 13.55 -3.90
C PRO A 216 21.93 13.48 -3.96
N GLY A 217 21.27 14.51 -4.53
CA GLY A 217 19.81 14.50 -4.73
C GLY A 217 19.33 13.50 -5.79
N GLN A 218 20.24 13.06 -6.67
CA GLN A 218 19.98 12.04 -7.69
C GLN A 218 21.24 11.19 -7.92
N ALA A 219 21.06 9.94 -8.32
CA ALA A 219 22.15 9.06 -8.71
C ALA A 219 21.76 8.23 -9.93
N ARG A 220 22.72 7.96 -10.81
CA ARG A 220 22.56 7.05 -11.95
C ARG A 220 23.58 5.93 -11.82
N VAL A 221 23.14 4.68 -11.97
CA VAL A 221 23.99 3.50 -11.91
C VAL A 221 23.64 2.54 -13.03
N GLU A 222 24.64 1.97 -13.69
CA GLU A 222 24.46 0.98 -14.74
C GLU A 222 24.86 -0.40 -14.20
N LEU A 223 23.92 -1.35 -14.21
CA LEU A 223 24.10 -2.70 -13.68
C LEU A 223 23.62 -3.72 -14.72
N CYS A 224 24.51 -4.62 -15.15
CA CYS A 224 24.21 -5.65 -16.15
C CYS A 224 23.50 -5.13 -17.42
N GLY A 225 23.90 -3.95 -17.89
CA GLY A 225 23.37 -3.30 -19.08
C GLY A 225 21.99 -2.64 -18.91
N ALA A 226 21.48 -2.55 -17.66
CA ALA A 226 20.32 -1.75 -17.33
C ALA A 226 20.75 -0.50 -16.57
N ILE A 227 20.20 0.64 -16.97
CA ILE A 227 20.46 1.93 -16.35
C ILE A 227 19.36 2.27 -15.36
N ILE A 228 19.76 2.48 -14.10
CA ILE A 228 18.88 2.83 -12.99
C ILE A 228 19.12 4.28 -12.61
N LEU A 229 18.08 5.10 -12.68
CA LEU A 229 18.03 6.44 -12.12
C LEU A 229 17.36 6.38 -10.74
N VAL A 230 17.98 6.99 -9.74
CA VAL A 230 17.49 7.03 -8.36
C VAL A 230 17.25 8.49 -8.00
N VAL A 231 16.04 8.79 -7.54
CA VAL A 231 15.61 10.12 -7.09
C VAL A 231 14.65 9.93 -5.94
N HIS A 232 14.75 10.68 -4.85
CA HIS A 232 13.89 10.43 -3.70
C HIS A 232 12.41 10.74 -3.97
N ASP A 233 12.08 11.94 -4.45
CA ASP A 233 10.72 12.32 -4.80
C ASP A 233 10.47 12.12 -6.30
N ILE A 234 9.29 11.59 -6.64
CA ILE A 234 8.84 11.47 -8.02
C ILE A 234 8.68 12.83 -8.71
N ALA A 235 8.44 13.89 -7.95
CA ALA A 235 8.35 15.25 -8.46
C ALA A 235 9.69 15.76 -9.02
N ASP A 236 10.80 15.24 -8.53
CA ASP A 236 12.16 15.62 -8.93
C ASP A 236 12.69 14.77 -10.10
N VAL A 237 11.92 13.79 -10.59
CA VAL A 237 12.30 12.98 -11.74
C VAL A 237 12.34 13.85 -13.01
N PRO A 238 13.45 13.86 -13.76
CA PRO A 238 13.54 14.60 -15.02
C PRO A 238 12.47 14.17 -16.02
N LYS A 239 11.94 15.13 -16.79
CA LYS A 239 10.92 14.86 -17.83
C LYS A 239 11.46 13.99 -18.98
N GLN A 240 12.76 14.11 -19.27
CA GLN A 240 13.44 13.34 -20.30
C GLN A 240 14.26 12.24 -19.62
N LEU A 241 13.98 10.99 -19.98
CA LEU A 241 14.56 9.79 -19.37
C LEU A 241 15.36 8.97 -20.40
N ASP A 242 16.06 9.65 -21.30
CA ASP A 242 16.77 9.02 -22.39
C ASP A 242 17.81 7.99 -21.87
N GLY A 243 17.65 6.76 -22.35
CA GLY A 243 18.46 5.61 -21.95
C GLY A 243 18.33 5.22 -20.48
N VAL A 244 17.25 5.58 -19.78
CA VAL A 244 16.95 5.07 -18.43
C VAL A 244 16.00 3.87 -18.55
N ASP A 245 16.37 2.74 -17.97
CA ASP A 245 15.52 1.55 -17.96
C ASP A 245 14.63 1.47 -16.71
N VAL A 246 15.15 1.95 -15.58
CA VAL A 246 14.49 1.92 -14.28
C VAL A 246 14.62 3.26 -13.56
N VAL A 247 13.53 3.77 -13.01
CA VAL A 247 13.51 4.90 -12.07
C VAL A 247 13.10 4.38 -10.70
N VAL A 248 13.92 4.61 -9.68
CA VAL A 248 13.66 4.21 -8.30
C VAL A 248 13.37 5.44 -7.45
N THR A 249 12.22 5.46 -6.77
CA THR A 249 11.78 6.56 -5.89
C THR A 249 11.43 6.11 -4.49
N GLY A 250 11.37 7.05 -3.54
CA GLY A 250 10.93 6.86 -2.15
C GLY A 250 9.80 7.84 -1.81
N HIS A 251 9.89 8.52 -0.66
CA HIS A 251 9.07 9.66 -0.22
C HIS A 251 7.59 9.34 0.10
N SER A 252 6.89 8.69 -0.82
CA SER A 252 5.46 8.42 -0.67
C SER A 252 5.15 7.25 0.28
N HIS A 253 6.14 6.40 0.55
CA HIS A 253 6.05 5.14 1.29
C HIS A 253 5.09 4.10 0.68
N LYS A 254 4.56 4.38 -0.52
CA LYS A 254 3.57 3.55 -1.20
C LYS A 254 4.31 2.65 -2.20
N PRO A 255 4.44 1.34 -1.91
CA PRO A 255 5.10 0.46 -2.85
C PRO A 255 4.35 0.45 -4.17
N SER A 256 5.07 0.63 -5.27
CA SER A 256 4.49 0.66 -6.61
C SER A 256 5.49 0.20 -7.66
N ILE A 257 4.95 -0.45 -8.68
CA ILE A 257 5.68 -0.88 -9.87
C ILE A 257 4.82 -0.47 -11.05
N GLU A 258 5.32 0.42 -11.89
CA GLU A 258 4.58 0.97 -13.03
C GLU A 258 5.52 1.13 -14.22
N ARG A 259 5.08 0.82 -15.44
CA ARG A 259 5.86 1.06 -16.65
C ARG A 259 5.28 2.26 -17.38
N ARG A 260 6.09 3.29 -17.62
CA ARG A 260 5.71 4.54 -18.32
C ARG A 260 6.66 4.76 -19.48
N ASP A 261 6.13 4.85 -20.69
CA ASP A 261 6.91 5.14 -21.91
C ASP A 261 8.16 4.25 -22.07
N GLY A 262 8.05 2.97 -21.69
CA GLY A 262 9.16 2.01 -21.78
C GLY A 262 10.12 1.99 -20.58
N VAL A 263 9.98 2.91 -19.62
CA VAL A 263 10.78 2.99 -18.39
C VAL A 263 10.02 2.37 -17.21
N LEU A 264 10.71 1.59 -16.39
CA LEU A 264 10.13 0.96 -15.19
C LEU A 264 10.28 1.88 -13.97
N PHE A 265 9.18 2.39 -13.45
CA PHE A 265 9.14 3.16 -12.20
C PHE A 265 8.87 2.22 -11.03
N VAL A 266 9.73 2.28 -10.02
CA VAL A 266 9.64 1.47 -8.82
C VAL A 266 9.73 2.36 -7.59
N ASN A 267 8.73 2.26 -6.71
CA ASN A 267 8.84 2.71 -5.34
C ASN A 267 8.85 1.46 -4.45
N PRO A 268 9.93 1.18 -3.68
CA PRO A 268 10.01 -0.03 -2.87
C PRO A 268 9.13 0.05 -1.61
N GLY A 269 8.53 1.21 -1.32
CA GLY A 269 7.67 1.45 -0.16
C GLY A 269 8.43 2.12 0.97
N SER A 270 8.34 1.57 2.18
CA SER A 270 9.12 2.04 3.32
C SER A 270 9.57 0.85 4.14
N ALA A 271 10.88 0.73 4.36
CA ALA A 271 11.47 -0.33 5.17
C ALA A 271 11.59 0.05 6.66
N GLY A 272 11.42 1.35 6.96
CA GLY A 272 11.52 1.91 8.30
C GLY A 272 10.30 1.67 9.20
N PRO A 273 10.03 2.58 10.17
CA PRO A 273 8.84 2.53 11.00
C PRO A 273 7.57 2.56 10.13
N ARG A 274 6.59 1.72 10.48
CA ARG A 274 5.32 1.69 9.73
C ARG A 274 4.67 3.07 9.78
N ARG A 275 4.44 3.66 8.60
CA ARG A 275 3.69 4.91 8.46
C ARG A 275 2.29 4.60 7.98
N PHE A 276 1.31 5.23 8.62
CA PHE A 276 -0.10 5.08 8.29
C PHE A 276 -0.55 3.61 8.34
N ARG A 277 -1.35 3.16 7.36
CA ARG A 277 -1.73 1.75 7.15
C ARG A 277 -0.95 1.09 6.01
N LEU A 278 0.14 1.71 5.56
CA LEU A 278 0.92 1.19 4.44
C LEU A 278 1.73 -0.05 4.86
N PRO A 279 1.97 -0.98 3.95
CA PRO A 279 2.80 -2.15 4.22
C PRO A 279 4.27 -1.72 4.34
N VAL A 280 4.98 -2.33 5.28
CA VAL A 280 6.44 -2.15 5.37
C VAL A 280 7.07 -3.10 4.37
N THR A 281 7.83 -2.54 3.43
CA THR A 281 8.23 -3.23 2.21
C THR A 281 9.60 -2.76 1.76
N LEU A 282 10.24 -3.61 0.95
CA LEU A 282 11.32 -3.25 0.04
C LEU A 282 11.04 -3.89 -1.32
N ALA A 283 11.88 -3.68 -2.33
CA ALA A 283 11.77 -4.38 -3.61
C ALA A 283 13.06 -5.10 -4.00
N LEU A 284 12.93 -6.19 -4.75
CA LEU A 284 14.03 -6.90 -5.37
C LEU A 284 13.92 -6.77 -6.89
N LEU A 285 14.96 -6.23 -7.50
CA LEU A 285 15.10 -6.06 -8.94
C LEU A 285 16.03 -7.16 -9.47
N GLU A 286 15.55 -7.92 -10.43
CA GLU A 286 16.29 -8.93 -11.17
C GLU A 286 16.65 -8.40 -12.56
N ILE A 287 17.94 -8.47 -12.91
CA ILE A 287 18.47 -7.98 -14.19
C ILE A 287 19.10 -9.15 -14.93
N ASP A 288 18.63 -9.40 -16.15
CA ASP A 288 19.14 -10.40 -17.07
C ASP A 288 19.44 -9.76 -18.43
N ALA A 289 20.71 -9.41 -18.66
CA ALA A 289 21.18 -8.81 -19.91
C ALA A 289 20.29 -7.64 -20.39
N GLY A 290 20.11 -6.63 -19.53
CA GLY A 290 19.25 -5.46 -19.77
C GLY A 290 17.75 -5.69 -19.55
N LYS A 291 17.27 -6.93 -19.43
CA LYS A 291 15.86 -7.20 -19.08
C LYS A 291 15.69 -7.11 -17.57
N VAL A 292 14.73 -6.29 -17.15
CA VAL A 292 14.44 -6.03 -15.75
C VAL A 292 13.11 -6.65 -15.34
N ASP A 293 13.10 -7.32 -14.19
CA ASP A 293 11.89 -7.77 -13.50
C ASP A 293 11.96 -7.36 -12.03
N VAL A 294 10.84 -7.03 -11.41
CA VAL A 294 10.83 -6.50 -10.04
C VAL A 294 9.64 -7.01 -9.26
N HIS A 295 9.86 -7.28 -7.98
CA HIS A 295 8.79 -7.63 -7.05
C HIS A 295 8.98 -6.97 -5.70
N ILE A 296 7.85 -6.65 -5.06
CA ILE A 296 7.80 -6.07 -3.72
C ILE A 296 7.87 -7.19 -2.69
N VAL A 297 8.73 -7.04 -1.69
CA VAL A 297 8.90 -7.96 -0.56
C VAL A 297 8.33 -7.31 0.71
N PRO A 298 7.26 -7.88 1.30
CA PRO A 298 6.77 -7.45 2.61
C PRO A 298 7.76 -7.85 3.70
N LEU A 299 8.07 -6.93 4.61
CA LEU A 299 9.03 -7.13 5.70
C LEU A 299 8.36 -7.48 7.03
N VAL A 300 7.09 -7.13 7.19
CA VAL A 300 6.26 -7.57 8.32
C VAL A 300 4.92 -8.06 7.78
N GLN A 301 4.48 -9.21 8.28
CA GLN A 301 3.15 -9.77 8.01
C GLN A 301 2.06 -8.99 8.78
#